data_AF-A0A832WXQ0-F1
#
_entry.id   AF-A0A832WXQ0-F1
#
_cell.length_a   1.000
_cell.length_b   1.000
_cell.length_c   1.000
_cell.angle_alpha   90.00
_cell.angle_beta   90.00
_cell.angle_gamma   90.00
#
_symmetry.space_group_name_H-M   'P 1'
#
loop_
_entity.id
_entity.type
_entity.pdbx_description
1 polymer ?
#
loop_
_entity_poly.entity_id
_entity_poly.type
_entity_poly.pdbx_seq_one_letter_code
_entity_poly.pdbx_strand_id
1 'polypeptide(L)'
;MVPIPAREYHQMAGRAGRPRLDPYGEAVLIAKDEEERASLFEFYIHAAAEDVNSQCANESALTTHILSLVASGFARSDTEIQEFMARTFYTHQHKGSRLIGSVTERALRFLDTAEMVVENGGRYSATEYGGLVSQLYIDPRGAESIVRCMCAAKDYSDMGLLQTLCSTPDMYTLYVNNRDLGYLERFLLEHEEELWQPLGFGEEEEYFRALKTAMLLRDWSMEVPEATICERYSVGPGDIFNMVESVNWLLHASDRLAGMFAPRFARDVREYGVCMKHGVKRELLPLVRLKHIGRVRARSLFHNGITTPEELKKAESGKVAAILGRGVAAQVMRELGEDEDTNEKPSAAVGQATLSSFGEDGQ
;
A
#
# COMPACT_ATOMS: atom_id res chain seq x y z
N MET A 1 -8.90 17.65 -22.49
CA MET A 1 -7.86 16.60 -22.43
C MET A 1 -6.54 17.33 -22.30
N VAL A 2 -5.74 17.01 -21.28
CA VAL A 2 -4.42 17.62 -21.09
C VAL A 2 -3.43 16.85 -21.98
N PRO A 3 -2.57 17.52 -22.79
CA PRO A 3 -1.59 16.83 -23.61
C PRO A 3 -0.57 16.08 -22.74
N ILE A 4 0.02 15.01 -23.29
CA ILE A 4 1.12 14.29 -22.62
C ILE A 4 2.31 15.25 -22.49
N PRO A 5 3.04 15.26 -21.37
CA PRO A 5 4.24 16.09 -21.24
C PRO A 5 5.29 15.76 -22.31
N ALA A 6 6.00 16.77 -22.82
CA ALA A 6 6.99 16.57 -23.88
C ALA A 6 8.11 15.61 -23.44
N ARG A 7 8.50 15.65 -22.16
CA ARG A 7 9.48 14.72 -21.57
C ARG A 7 9.00 13.26 -21.61
N GLU A 8 7.70 13.00 -21.45
CA GLU A 8 7.16 11.64 -21.56
C GLU A 8 7.17 11.17 -23.00
N TYR A 9 6.82 12.05 -23.94
CA TYR A 9 7.01 11.77 -25.37
C TYR A 9 8.46 11.42 -25.70
N HIS A 10 9.44 12.23 -25.25
CA HIS A 10 10.86 11.94 -25.50
C HIS A 10 11.31 10.62 -24.88
N GLN A 11 10.78 10.23 -23.71
CA GLN A 11 11.02 8.92 -23.12
C GLN A 11 10.43 7.77 -23.93
N MET A 12 9.25 7.95 -24.53
CA MET A 12 8.65 6.96 -25.43
C MET A 12 9.45 6.85 -26.73
N ALA A 13 9.75 7.99 -27.37
CA ALA A 13 10.51 8.06 -28.61
C ALA A 13 11.92 7.48 -28.46
N GLY A 14 12.58 7.72 -27.31
CA GLY A 14 13.92 7.20 -27.00
C GLY A 14 13.99 5.67 -26.85
N ARG A 15 12.85 4.96 -26.82
CA ARG A 15 12.79 3.48 -26.86
C ARG A 15 12.84 2.93 -28.29
N ALA A 16 12.72 3.77 -29.32
CA ALA A 16 12.79 3.36 -30.71
C ALA A 16 14.24 3.14 -31.17
N GLY A 17 14.51 1.98 -31.77
CA GLY A 17 15.83 1.59 -32.26
C GLY A 17 16.56 0.67 -31.28
N ARG A 18 16.77 -0.59 -31.69
CA ARG A 18 17.45 -1.58 -30.87
C ARG A 18 18.97 -1.46 -31.06
N PRO A 19 19.74 -1.21 -29.98
CA PRO A 19 21.18 -1.13 -30.08
C PRO A 19 21.76 -2.37 -30.77
N ARG A 20 22.61 -2.16 -31.78
CA ARG A 20 23.33 -3.19 -32.57
C ARG A 20 22.47 -4.02 -33.54
N LEU A 21 21.16 -3.80 -33.64
CA LEU A 21 20.30 -4.51 -34.60
C LEU A 21 19.76 -3.57 -35.68
N ASP A 22 19.27 -2.41 -35.27
CA ASP A 22 18.63 -1.46 -36.18
C ASP A 22 19.63 -0.35 -36.56
N PRO A 23 19.72 0.04 -37.84
CA PRO A 23 20.61 1.13 -38.28
C PRO A 23 20.11 2.51 -37.81
N TYR A 24 18.81 2.65 -37.53
CA TYR A 24 18.16 3.81 -36.94
C TYR A 24 16.85 3.38 -36.26
N GLY A 25 16.30 4.23 -35.38
CA GLY A 25 14.98 4.07 -34.78
C GLY A 25 14.00 5.10 -35.32
N GLU A 26 12.73 4.71 -35.48
CA GLU A 26 11.65 5.61 -35.93
C GLU A 26 10.60 5.77 -34.83
N ALA A 27 10.22 7.02 -34.55
CA ALA A 27 9.12 7.37 -33.67
C ALA A 27 8.09 8.21 -34.45
N VAL A 28 6.83 7.79 -34.45
CA VAL A 28 5.77 8.39 -35.27
C VAL A 28 4.70 9.02 -34.39
N LEU A 29 4.31 10.25 -34.72
CA LEU A 29 3.16 10.94 -34.16
C LEU A 29 2.00 10.88 -35.15
N ILE A 30 0.78 10.66 -34.66
CA ILE A 30 -0.43 10.56 -35.50
C ILE A 30 -1.23 11.85 -35.36
N ALA A 31 -1.39 12.57 -36.46
CA ALA A 31 -2.25 13.74 -36.58
C ALA A 31 -3.46 13.43 -37.48
N LYS A 32 -4.58 14.09 -37.23
CA LYS A 32 -5.81 14.02 -38.04
C LYS A 32 -5.75 14.91 -39.27
N ASP A 33 -5.05 16.03 -39.16
CA ASP A 33 -4.92 17.03 -40.21
C ASP A 33 -3.54 17.72 -40.16
N GLU A 34 -3.32 18.60 -41.12
CA GLU A 34 -2.06 19.31 -41.32
C GLU A 34 -1.76 20.34 -40.22
N GLU A 35 -2.79 20.93 -39.61
CA GLU A 35 -2.67 21.89 -38.52
C GLU A 35 -2.25 21.19 -37.22
N GLU A 36 -2.87 20.04 -36.93
CA GLU A 36 -2.48 19.18 -35.81
C GLU A 36 -1.05 18.64 -36.03
N ARG A 37 -0.68 18.28 -37.25
CA ARG A 37 0.69 17.86 -37.57
C ARG A 37 1.72 18.94 -37.20
N ALA A 38 1.50 20.17 -37.64
CA ALA A 38 2.39 21.29 -37.33
C ALA A 38 2.49 21.53 -35.82
N SER A 39 1.35 21.47 -35.12
CA SER A 39 1.27 21.63 -33.67
C SER A 39 2.02 20.54 -32.91
N LEU A 40 1.91 19.27 -33.34
CA LEU A 40 2.61 18.14 -32.74
C LEU A 40 4.13 18.24 -32.93
N PHE A 41 4.59 18.70 -34.10
CA PHE A 41 6.02 18.93 -34.34
C PHE A 41 6.57 19.98 -33.38
N GLU A 42 5.89 21.11 -33.24
CA GLU A 42 6.32 22.18 -32.33
C GLU A 42 6.30 21.71 -30.86
N PHE A 43 5.21 21.06 -30.44
CA PHE A 43 5.00 20.70 -29.04
C PHE A 43 5.83 19.51 -28.57
N TYR A 44 6.24 18.60 -29.46
CA TYR A 44 6.94 17.37 -29.09
C TYR A 44 8.32 17.23 -29.72
N ILE A 45 8.47 17.47 -31.03
CA ILE A 45 9.74 17.24 -31.74
C ILE A 45 10.72 18.38 -31.49
N HIS A 46 10.22 19.62 -31.55
CA HIS A 46 11.02 20.83 -31.37
C HIS A 46 11.02 21.35 -29.93
N ALA A 47 10.22 20.73 -29.05
CA ALA A 47 10.19 21.07 -27.64
C ALA A 47 11.56 20.86 -26.99
N ALA A 48 11.98 21.86 -26.22
CA ALA A 48 13.12 21.75 -25.33
C ALA A 48 12.80 20.77 -24.18
N ALA A 49 13.84 20.34 -23.46
CA ALA A 49 13.65 19.58 -22.23
C ALA A 49 12.81 20.39 -21.23
N GLU A 50 11.77 19.78 -20.69
CA GLU A 50 10.92 20.41 -19.67
C GLU A 50 11.67 20.59 -18.35
N ASP A 51 11.46 21.74 -17.70
CA ASP A 51 12.03 22.01 -16.38
C ASP A 51 11.45 21.07 -15.31
N VAL A 52 12.33 20.56 -14.44
CA VAL A 52 11.92 19.76 -13.28
C VAL A 52 11.49 20.69 -12.15
N ASN A 53 10.23 20.62 -11.73
CA ASN A 53 9.69 21.42 -10.63
C ASN A 53 9.53 20.60 -9.36
N SER A 54 10.05 21.10 -8.24
CA SER A 54 9.93 20.44 -6.93
C SER A 54 8.48 20.33 -6.49
N GLN A 55 8.09 19.13 -6.03
CA GLN A 55 6.77 18.84 -5.46
C GLN A 55 6.75 18.83 -3.93
N CYS A 56 7.81 19.31 -3.28
CA CYS A 56 8.00 19.23 -1.82
C CYS A 56 6.93 20.00 -1.02
N ALA A 57 6.30 21.02 -1.61
CA ALA A 57 5.22 21.78 -0.96
C ALA A 57 3.85 21.07 -0.96
N ASN A 58 3.76 19.83 -1.48
CA ASN A 58 2.57 19.02 -1.30
C ASN A 58 2.38 18.70 0.19
N GLU A 59 1.24 19.09 0.75
CA GLU A 59 0.98 19.03 2.19
C GLU A 59 0.99 17.60 2.75
N SER A 60 0.51 16.62 1.98
CA SER A 60 0.58 15.19 2.32
C SER A 60 2.02 14.75 2.52
N ALA A 61 2.82 14.89 1.46
CA ALA A 61 4.21 14.48 1.45
C ALA A 61 5.01 15.22 2.52
N LEU A 62 4.78 16.53 2.67
CA LEU A 62 5.51 17.34 3.63
C LEU A 62 5.19 16.94 5.07
N THR A 63 3.93 16.62 5.39
CA THR A 63 3.55 16.18 6.74
C THR A 63 4.26 14.88 7.12
N THR A 64 4.31 13.90 6.21
CA THR A 64 5.06 12.66 6.40
C THR A 64 6.56 12.92 6.62
N HIS A 65 7.15 13.82 5.83
CA HIS A 65 8.57 14.15 5.96
C HIS A 65 8.89 14.93 7.25
N ILE A 66 8.03 15.85 7.68
CA ILE A 66 8.21 16.57 8.94
C ILE A 66 8.13 15.61 10.13
N LEU A 67 7.15 14.71 10.14
CA LEU A 67 7.08 13.67 11.16
C LEU A 67 8.35 12.82 11.18
N SER A 68 8.85 12.42 10.01
CA SER A 68 10.10 11.66 9.89
C SER A 68 11.31 12.43 10.42
N LEU A 69 11.45 13.72 10.13
CA LEU A 69 12.54 14.58 10.65
C LEU A 69 12.53 14.65 12.18
N VAL A 70 11.35 14.76 12.78
CA VAL A 70 11.19 14.79 14.24
C VAL A 70 11.42 13.42 14.86
N ALA A 71 10.83 12.36 14.29
CA ALA A 71 10.93 10.98 14.81
C ALA A 71 12.35 10.41 14.73
N SER A 72 13.10 10.75 13.69
CA SER A 72 14.53 10.40 13.56
C SER A 72 15.44 11.29 14.40
N GLY A 73 14.93 12.40 14.94
CA GLY A 73 15.67 13.37 15.71
C GLY A 73 16.65 14.23 14.90
N PHE A 74 16.51 14.26 13.56
CA PHE A 74 17.29 15.13 12.66
C PHE A 74 16.95 16.61 12.86
N ALA A 75 15.69 16.92 13.19
CA ALA A 75 15.26 18.26 13.54
C ALA A 75 14.37 18.21 14.78
N ARG A 76 14.63 19.11 15.73
CA ARG A 76 14.01 19.12 17.06
C ARG A 76 13.49 20.49 17.45
N SER A 77 13.47 21.47 16.56
CA SER A 77 12.93 22.82 16.81
C SER A 77 12.45 23.45 15.50
N ASP A 78 11.63 24.50 15.59
CA ASP A 78 11.21 25.25 14.39
C ASP A 78 12.40 25.73 13.57
N THR A 79 13.44 26.25 14.22
CA THR A 79 14.66 26.72 13.57
C THR A 79 15.33 25.61 12.77
N GLU A 80 15.53 24.44 13.38
CA GLU A 80 16.18 23.29 12.72
C GLU A 80 15.35 22.78 11.53
N ILE A 81 14.02 22.75 11.65
CA ILE A 81 13.11 22.36 10.56
C ILE A 81 13.21 23.39 9.42
N GLN A 82 13.15 24.69 9.71
CA GLN A 82 13.26 25.74 8.70
C GLN A 82 14.63 25.72 8.01
N GLU A 83 15.72 25.48 8.74
CA GLU A 83 17.06 25.32 8.17
C GLU A 83 17.16 24.13 7.22
N PHE A 84 16.50 23.01 7.54
CA PHE A 84 16.39 21.87 6.65
C PHE A 84 15.60 22.24 5.38
N MET A 85 14.42 22.84 5.55
CA MET A 85 13.55 23.24 4.43
C MET A 85 14.21 24.27 3.51
N ALA A 86 15.06 25.15 4.06
CA ALA A 86 15.81 26.14 3.30
C ALA A 86 16.80 25.53 2.30
N ARG A 87 17.24 24.27 2.53
CA ARG A 87 18.18 23.55 1.67
C ARG A 87 17.51 22.65 0.63
N THR A 88 16.17 22.61 0.59
CA THR A 88 15.42 21.81 -0.37
C THR A 88 15.44 22.42 -1.77
N PHE A 89 15.26 21.56 -2.79
CA PHE A 89 15.14 22.01 -4.18
C PHE A 89 13.95 22.96 -4.39
N TYR A 90 12.88 22.79 -3.60
CA TYR A 90 11.73 23.69 -3.62
C TYR A 90 12.12 25.14 -3.29
N THR A 91 12.81 25.35 -2.17
CA THR A 91 13.26 26.68 -1.75
C THR A 91 14.28 27.26 -2.72
N HIS A 92 15.13 26.42 -3.33
CA HIS A 92 16.06 26.87 -4.37
C HIS A 92 15.34 27.46 -5.59
N GLN A 93 14.24 26.83 -6.03
CA GLN A 93 13.43 27.28 -7.17
C GLN A 93 12.51 28.47 -6.81
N HIS A 94 11.99 28.51 -5.59
CA HIS A 94 10.98 29.49 -5.16
C HIS A 94 11.54 30.45 -4.11
N LYS A 95 12.65 31.13 -4.42
CA LYS A 95 13.31 32.07 -3.50
C LYS A 95 12.33 33.15 -3.03
N GLY A 96 12.18 33.30 -1.71
CA GLY A 96 11.28 34.28 -1.09
C GLY A 96 9.81 33.83 -0.98
N SER A 97 9.46 32.63 -1.45
CA SER A 97 8.13 32.06 -1.21
C SER A 97 7.93 31.74 0.27
N ARG A 98 6.77 32.13 0.81
CA ARG A 98 6.34 31.77 2.17
C ARG A 98 5.53 30.48 2.21
N LEU A 99 5.23 29.88 1.06
CA LEU A 99 4.34 28.71 0.98
C LEU A 99 4.91 27.53 1.77
N ILE A 100 6.19 27.23 1.63
CA ILE A 100 6.78 26.07 2.32
C ILE A 100 6.74 26.23 3.84
N GLY A 101 6.98 27.46 4.33
CA GLY A 101 6.86 27.79 5.76
C GLY A 101 5.44 27.59 6.27
N SER A 102 4.43 28.10 5.55
CA SER A 102 3.03 27.96 5.97
C SER A 102 2.53 26.52 5.93
N VAL A 103 2.95 25.71 4.95
CA VAL A 103 2.63 24.27 4.90
C VAL A 103 3.35 23.52 6.02
N THR A 104 4.59 23.87 6.34
CA THR A 104 5.34 23.28 7.47
C THR A 104 4.63 23.54 8.79
N GLU A 105 4.19 24.79 9.03
CA GLU A 105 3.44 25.13 10.24
C GLU A 105 2.09 24.39 10.33
N ARG A 106 1.37 24.23 9.20
CA ARG A 106 0.13 23.43 9.17
C ARG A 106 0.40 21.96 9.50
N ALA A 107 1.46 21.39 8.93
CA ALA A 107 1.86 20.02 9.21
C ALA A 107 2.22 19.82 10.69
N LEU A 108 3.01 20.71 11.29
CA LEU A 108 3.35 20.64 12.71
C LEU A 108 2.12 20.75 13.60
N ARG A 109 1.20 21.69 13.31
CA ARG A 109 -0.07 21.81 14.04
C ARG A 109 -0.93 20.55 13.93
N PHE A 110 -1.00 19.94 12.74
CA PHE A 110 -1.71 18.69 12.56
C PHE A 110 -1.08 17.57 13.40
N LEU A 111 0.25 17.40 13.33
CA LEU A 111 0.97 16.35 14.05
C LEU A 111 0.87 16.52 15.57
N ASP A 112 0.85 17.75 16.08
CA ASP A 112 0.61 18.05 17.49
C ASP A 112 -0.84 17.72 17.90
N THR A 113 -1.81 18.15 17.09
CA THR A 113 -3.25 17.86 17.35
C THR A 113 -3.55 16.36 17.33
N ALA A 114 -2.89 15.61 16.45
CA ALA A 114 -3.01 14.15 16.36
C ALA A 114 -2.15 13.39 17.39
N GLU A 115 -1.50 14.10 18.33
CA GLU A 115 -0.63 13.53 19.36
C GLU A 115 0.52 12.66 18.80
N MET A 116 0.97 12.94 17.58
CA MET A 116 2.12 12.27 16.94
C MET A 116 3.45 12.95 17.30
N VAL A 117 3.40 14.27 17.51
CA VAL A 117 4.54 15.08 17.95
C VAL A 117 4.10 15.86 19.17
N VAL A 118 5.02 16.09 20.11
CA VAL A 118 4.80 17.00 21.24
C VAL A 118 5.89 18.06 21.26
N GLU A 119 5.51 19.30 21.59
CA GLU A 119 6.42 20.40 21.81
C GLU A 119 6.63 20.64 23.31
N ASN A 120 7.90 20.59 23.76
CA ASN A 120 8.27 20.87 25.14
C ASN A 120 9.40 21.90 25.18
N GLY A 121 9.08 23.13 25.56
CA GLY A 121 10.06 24.21 25.71
C GLY A 121 10.78 24.58 24.42
N GLY A 122 10.04 24.68 23.30
CA GLY A 122 10.59 24.96 21.98
C GLY A 122 11.33 23.78 21.34
N ARG A 123 11.15 22.57 21.88
CA ARG A 123 11.72 21.33 21.32
C ARG A 123 10.65 20.33 20.96
N TYR A 124 10.71 19.81 19.73
CA TYR A 124 9.84 18.75 19.24
C TYR A 124 10.40 17.35 19.56
N SER A 125 9.51 16.44 19.93
CA SER A 125 9.78 15.01 20.02
C SER A 125 8.58 14.21 19.52
N ALA A 126 8.82 13.13 18.78
CA ALA A 126 7.75 12.22 18.37
C ALA A 126 7.27 11.40 19.58
N THR A 127 5.97 11.16 19.64
CA THR A 127 5.37 10.22 20.59
C THR A 127 5.59 8.77 20.14
N GLU A 128 5.19 7.78 20.95
CA GLU A 128 5.19 6.38 20.49
C GLU A 128 4.30 6.19 19.25
N TYR A 129 3.17 6.92 19.18
CA TYR A 129 2.28 6.91 18.03
C TYR A 129 2.97 7.50 16.79
N GLY A 130 3.51 8.71 16.87
CA GLY A 130 4.19 9.34 15.75
C GLY A 130 5.44 8.58 15.30
N GLY A 131 6.19 8.00 16.24
CA GLY A 131 7.31 7.11 15.95
C GLY A 131 6.87 5.86 15.18
N LEU A 132 5.77 5.23 15.59
CA LEU A 132 5.20 4.07 14.90
C LEU A 132 4.73 4.44 13.48
N VAL A 133 3.99 5.53 13.32
CA VAL A 133 3.51 6.02 12.01
C VAL A 133 4.68 6.30 11.07
N SER A 134 5.73 6.96 11.56
CA SER A 134 6.95 7.21 10.79
C SER A 134 7.65 5.92 10.36
N GLN A 135 7.70 4.89 11.21
CA GLN A 135 8.32 3.60 10.89
C GLN A 135 7.49 2.77 9.90
N LEU A 136 6.17 2.89 9.97
CA LEU A 136 5.24 2.24 9.03
C LEU A 136 5.21 2.92 7.66
N TYR A 137 5.73 4.14 7.56
CA TYR A 137 5.84 4.96 6.35
C TYR A 137 4.48 5.34 5.73
N ILE A 138 3.41 5.35 6.52
CA ILE A 138 2.05 5.74 6.08
C ILE A 138 1.84 7.25 6.24
N ASP A 139 0.91 7.83 5.47
CA ASP A 139 0.52 9.24 5.64
C ASP A 139 -0.06 9.45 7.05
N PRO A 140 0.42 10.45 7.81
CA PRO A 140 -0.10 10.77 9.15
C PRO A 140 -1.61 11.00 9.21
N ARG A 141 -2.22 11.59 8.17
CA ARG A 141 -3.67 11.80 8.10
C ARG A 141 -4.41 10.50 7.83
N GLY A 142 -3.81 9.61 7.04
CA GLY A 142 -4.30 8.23 6.84
C GLY A 142 -4.28 7.45 8.15
N ALA A 143 -3.16 7.49 8.89
CA ALA A 143 -3.01 6.85 10.19
C ALA A 143 -4.05 7.33 11.21
N GLU A 144 -4.26 8.65 11.28
CA GLU A 144 -5.24 9.26 12.18
C GLU A 144 -6.67 8.82 11.80
N SER A 145 -7.00 8.80 10.50
CA SER A 145 -8.29 8.32 10.02
C SER A 145 -8.55 6.86 10.41
N ILE A 146 -7.53 5.99 10.24
CA ILE A 146 -7.59 4.57 10.63
C ILE A 146 -7.86 4.42 12.14
N VAL A 147 -7.09 5.11 12.98
CA VAL A 147 -7.24 5.06 14.44
C VAL A 147 -8.62 5.56 14.87
N ARG A 148 -9.03 6.73 14.37
CA ARG A 148 -10.33 7.32 14.68
C ARG A 148 -11.48 6.38 14.33
N CYS A 149 -11.47 5.78 13.14
CA CYS A 149 -12.52 4.85 12.71
C CYS A 149 -12.54 3.59 13.58
N MET A 150 -11.39 2.98 13.89
CA MET A 150 -11.32 1.80 14.76
C MET A 150 -11.80 2.08 16.19
N CYS A 151 -11.48 3.25 16.75
CA CYS A 151 -11.92 3.65 18.07
C CYS A 151 -13.43 3.91 18.13
N ALA A 152 -13.98 4.56 17.10
CA ALA A 152 -15.41 4.89 17.00
C ALA A 152 -16.29 3.68 16.66
N ALA A 153 -15.77 2.70 15.90
CA ALA A 153 -16.52 1.52 15.48
C ALA A 153 -16.93 0.67 16.69
N LYS A 154 -18.23 0.38 16.79
CA LYS A 154 -18.82 -0.43 17.87
C LYS A 154 -18.42 -1.91 17.75
N ASP A 155 -18.58 -2.46 16.55
CA ASP A 155 -18.35 -3.85 16.21
C ASP A 155 -17.32 -3.94 15.07
N TYR A 156 -16.55 -5.02 15.05
CA TYR A 156 -15.54 -5.23 14.00
C TYR A 156 -16.23 -5.60 12.67
N SER A 157 -15.75 -5.00 11.58
CA SER A 157 -16.19 -5.29 10.21
C SER A 157 -14.98 -5.27 9.27
N ASP A 158 -14.77 -6.37 8.54
CA ASP A 158 -13.74 -6.43 7.49
C ASP A 158 -14.02 -5.37 6.41
N MET A 159 -15.30 -5.13 6.09
CA MET A 159 -15.70 -4.12 5.12
C MET A 159 -15.51 -2.70 5.61
N GLY A 160 -15.82 -2.41 6.87
CA GLY A 160 -15.60 -1.09 7.46
C GLY A 160 -14.12 -0.75 7.53
N LEU A 161 -13.28 -1.73 7.85
CA LEU A 161 -11.83 -1.60 7.77
C LEU A 161 -11.36 -1.33 6.34
N LEU A 162 -11.76 -2.17 5.36
CA LEU A 162 -11.36 -1.96 3.97
C LEU A 162 -11.79 -0.61 3.41
N GLN A 163 -13.03 -0.20 3.66
CA GLN A 163 -13.51 1.12 3.28
C GLN A 163 -12.60 2.20 3.86
N THR A 164 -12.25 2.08 5.14
CA THR A 164 -11.38 3.05 5.81
C THR A 164 -10.00 3.12 5.17
N LEU A 165 -9.39 1.97 4.88
CA LEU A 165 -8.07 1.90 4.23
C LEU A 165 -8.12 2.44 2.79
N CYS A 166 -9.19 2.18 2.05
CA CYS A 166 -9.35 2.70 0.70
C CYS A 166 -9.67 4.20 0.65
N SER A 167 -10.10 4.78 1.77
CA SER A 167 -10.27 6.23 1.92
C SER A 167 -8.99 6.96 2.38
N THR A 168 -7.87 6.26 2.64
CA THR A 168 -6.63 6.93 3.02
C THR A 168 -5.86 7.45 1.81
N PRO A 169 -5.03 8.52 1.96
CA PRO A 169 -4.20 9.03 0.87
C PRO A 169 -3.19 8.01 0.30
N ASP A 170 -2.85 6.99 1.07
CA ASP A 170 -1.89 5.95 0.73
C ASP A 170 -2.44 4.92 -0.28
N MET A 171 -3.76 4.86 -0.47
CA MET A 171 -4.40 3.88 -1.34
C MET A 171 -4.73 4.46 -2.72
N TYR A 172 -4.27 3.78 -3.78
CA TYR A 172 -4.78 4.02 -5.12
C TYR A 172 -6.21 3.48 -5.25
N THR A 173 -7.14 4.32 -5.68
CA THR A 173 -8.55 3.95 -5.85
C THR A 173 -8.97 3.86 -7.30
N LEU A 174 -9.87 2.92 -7.57
CA LEU A 174 -10.52 2.76 -8.87
C LEU A 174 -11.33 4.00 -9.26
N TYR A 175 -11.40 4.24 -10.56
CA TYR A 175 -12.35 5.21 -11.11
C TYR A 175 -13.79 4.67 -11.02
N VAL A 176 -14.72 5.58 -10.75
CA VAL A 176 -16.16 5.31 -10.75
C VAL A 176 -16.76 5.91 -12.02
N ASN A 177 -17.50 5.09 -12.75
CA ASN A 177 -18.25 5.51 -13.93
C ASN A 177 -19.75 5.53 -13.61
N ASN A 178 -20.58 6.19 -14.42
CA ASN A 178 -22.04 6.26 -14.20
C ASN A 178 -22.72 4.89 -14.09
N ARG A 179 -22.21 3.87 -14.80
CA ARG A 179 -22.72 2.49 -14.72
C ARG A 179 -22.47 1.82 -13.37
N ASP A 180 -21.49 2.32 -12.61
CA ASP A 180 -21.11 1.78 -11.31
C ASP A 180 -22.04 2.26 -10.19
N LEU A 181 -22.55 3.48 -10.31
CA LEU A 181 -23.33 4.16 -9.26
C LEU A 181 -24.48 3.30 -8.74
N GLY A 182 -25.26 2.68 -9.63
CA GLY A 182 -26.43 1.90 -9.22
C GLY A 182 -26.12 0.71 -8.32
N TYR A 183 -24.99 0.01 -8.52
CA TYR A 183 -24.62 -1.09 -7.62
C TYR A 183 -23.86 -0.58 -6.38
N LEU A 184 -23.14 0.55 -6.47
CA LEU A 184 -22.46 1.15 -5.34
C LEU A 184 -23.44 1.72 -4.32
N GLU A 185 -24.45 2.46 -4.78
CA GLU A 185 -25.54 2.97 -3.93
C GLU A 185 -26.31 1.83 -3.28
N ARG A 186 -26.62 0.78 -4.05
CA ARG A 186 -27.26 -0.42 -3.51
C ARG A 186 -26.40 -1.09 -2.43
N PHE A 187 -25.10 -1.25 -2.69
CA PHE A 187 -24.18 -1.85 -1.73
C PHE A 187 -24.08 -1.01 -0.45
N LEU A 188 -24.01 0.31 -0.59
CA LEU A 188 -24.01 1.24 0.54
C LEU A 188 -25.25 1.06 1.42
N LEU A 189 -26.44 0.99 0.83
CA LEU A 189 -27.69 0.78 1.57
C LEU A 189 -27.77 -0.60 2.23
N GLU A 190 -27.30 -1.65 1.55
CA GLU A 190 -27.34 -3.03 2.07
C GLU A 190 -26.31 -3.27 3.19
N HIS A 191 -25.22 -2.50 3.22
CA HIS A 191 -24.08 -2.70 4.13
C HIS A 191 -23.79 -1.49 5.03
N GLU A 192 -24.73 -0.56 5.20
CA GLU A 192 -24.55 0.68 5.98
C GLU A 192 -24.00 0.41 7.39
N GLU A 193 -24.53 -0.61 8.08
CA GLU A 193 -24.10 -0.99 9.44
C GLU A 193 -22.69 -1.59 9.50
N GLU A 194 -22.19 -2.13 8.39
CA GLU A 194 -20.84 -2.71 8.30
C GLU A 194 -19.77 -1.66 7.98
N LEU A 195 -20.16 -0.50 7.44
CA LEU A 195 -19.25 0.57 7.01
C LEU A 195 -18.91 1.49 8.19
N TRP A 196 -17.66 1.95 8.26
CA TRP A 196 -17.18 2.78 9.37
C TRP A 196 -17.20 4.27 9.04
N GLN A 197 -17.15 4.62 7.75
CA GLN A 197 -17.18 6.00 7.30
C GLN A 197 -18.56 6.34 6.72
N PRO A 198 -19.24 7.37 7.25
CA PRO A 198 -20.46 7.88 6.65
C PRO A 198 -20.15 8.60 5.34
N LEU A 199 -21.13 8.68 4.45
CA LEU A 199 -21.04 9.50 3.25
C LEU A 199 -21.14 10.99 3.63
N GLY A 200 -20.05 11.73 3.44
CA GLY A 200 -20.00 13.17 3.64
C GLY A 200 -20.66 13.94 2.50
N PHE A 201 -21.22 15.11 2.79
CA PHE A 201 -21.80 15.99 1.78
C PHE A 201 -20.70 16.55 0.86
N GLY A 202 -20.81 16.33 -0.46
CA GLY A 202 -19.81 16.80 -1.43
C GLY A 202 -18.56 15.92 -1.54
N GLU A 203 -18.54 14.76 -0.87
CA GLU A 203 -17.44 13.79 -0.89
C GLU A 203 -17.80 12.52 -1.68
N GLU A 204 -18.88 12.56 -2.48
CA GLU A 204 -19.45 11.38 -3.11
C GLU A 204 -18.46 10.68 -4.05
N GLU A 205 -17.68 11.44 -4.82
CA GLU A 205 -16.70 10.86 -5.74
C GLU A 205 -15.62 10.06 -5.00
N GLU A 206 -14.92 10.69 -4.06
CA GLU A 206 -13.84 10.03 -3.30
C GLU A 206 -14.38 8.83 -2.51
N TYR A 207 -15.54 8.99 -1.88
CA TYR A 207 -16.22 7.92 -1.16
C TYR A 207 -16.53 6.72 -2.05
N PHE A 208 -17.15 6.94 -3.21
CA PHE A 208 -17.51 5.84 -4.10
C PHE A 208 -16.30 5.18 -4.76
N ARG A 209 -15.22 5.93 -5.01
CA ARG A 209 -13.95 5.36 -5.47
C ARG A 209 -13.33 4.44 -4.42
N ALA A 210 -13.29 4.89 -3.16
CA ALA A 210 -12.83 4.08 -2.04
C ALA A 210 -13.72 2.84 -1.87
N LEU A 211 -15.05 2.99 -1.90
CA LEU A 211 -16.00 1.89 -1.76
C LEU A 211 -15.86 0.87 -2.88
N LYS A 212 -15.79 1.30 -4.15
CA LYS A 212 -15.59 0.40 -5.29
C LYS A 212 -14.29 -0.41 -5.15
N THR A 213 -13.23 0.23 -4.68
CA THR A 213 -11.92 -0.42 -4.44
C THR A 213 -12.02 -1.42 -3.29
N ALA A 214 -12.68 -1.05 -2.19
CA ALA A 214 -12.93 -1.94 -1.05
C ALA A 214 -13.77 -3.16 -1.46
N MET A 215 -14.79 -3.00 -2.30
CA MET A 215 -15.59 -4.10 -2.83
C MET A 215 -14.76 -5.08 -3.67
N LEU A 216 -13.83 -4.58 -4.51
CA LEU A 216 -12.90 -5.43 -5.26
C LEU A 216 -12.02 -6.27 -4.33
N LEU A 217 -11.43 -5.63 -3.33
CA LEU A 217 -10.57 -6.29 -2.35
C LEU A 217 -11.34 -7.31 -1.50
N ARG A 218 -12.60 -6.98 -1.17
CA ARG A 218 -13.52 -7.91 -0.52
C ARG A 218 -13.73 -9.15 -1.38
N ASP A 219 -14.08 -8.99 -2.66
CA ASP A 219 -14.27 -10.12 -3.58
C ASP A 219 -13.02 -10.99 -3.69
N TRP A 220 -11.84 -10.37 -3.72
CA TRP A 220 -10.57 -11.08 -3.66
C TRP A 220 -10.46 -11.95 -2.40
N SER A 221 -10.70 -11.38 -1.21
CA SER A 221 -10.67 -12.09 0.08
C SER A 221 -11.78 -13.15 0.21
N MET A 222 -12.88 -12.99 -0.53
CA MET A 222 -14.00 -13.93 -0.56
C MET A 222 -13.84 -15.04 -1.61
N GLU A 223 -12.65 -15.16 -2.19
CA GLU A 223 -12.27 -16.20 -3.16
C GLU A 223 -13.02 -16.12 -4.49
N VAL A 224 -13.49 -14.93 -4.87
CA VAL A 224 -14.06 -14.72 -6.20
C VAL A 224 -12.96 -14.93 -7.26
N PRO A 225 -13.23 -15.70 -8.33
CA PRO A 225 -12.25 -15.93 -9.39
C PRO A 225 -11.74 -14.61 -9.99
N GLU A 226 -10.43 -14.55 -10.25
CA GLU A 226 -9.77 -13.33 -10.73
C GLU A 226 -10.41 -12.80 -12.02
N ALA A 227 -10.74 -13.68 -12.99
CA ALA A 227 -11.42 -13.29 -14.21
C ALA A 227 -12.77 -12.60 -13.95
N THR A 228 -13.52 -13.06 -12.94
CA THR A 228 -14.80 -12.44 -12.54
C THR A 228 -14.58 -11.06 -11.92
N ILE A 229 -13.52 -10.89 -11.12
CA ILE A 229 -13.15 -9.59 -10.55
C ILE A 229 -12.76 -8.63 -11.68
N CYS A 230 -11.89 -9.05 -12.60
CA CYS A 230 -11.47 -8.27 -13.76
C CYS A 230 -12.67 -7.77 -14.59
N GLU A 231 -13.62 -8.66 -14.87
CA GLU A 231 -14.84 -8.31 -15.62
C GLU A 231 -15.73 -7.34 -14.85
N ARG A 232 -16.04 -7.66 -13.57
CA ARG A 232 -16.95 -6.88 -12.72
C ARG A 232 -16.48 -5.45 -12.50
N TYR A 233 -15.18 -5.27 -12.23
CA TYR A 233 -14.61 -3.96 -11.91
C TYR A 233 -13.95 -3.27 -13.11
N SER A 234 -13.87 -3.96 -14.26
CA SER A 234 -13.18 -3.50 -15.47
C SER A 234 -11.72 -3.15 -15.21
N VAL A 235 -11.00 -4.10 -14.63
CA VAL A 235 -9.59 -4.00 -14.26
C VAL A 235 -8.79 -5.15 -14.88
N GLY A 236 -7.46 -5.01 -14.95
CA GLY A 236 -6.56 -6.09 -15.29
C GLY A 236 -6.09 -6.88 -14.06
N PRO A 237 -5.53 -8.09 -14.27
CA PRO A 237 -4.87 -8.87 -13.20
C PRO A 237 -3.80 -8.10 -12.44
N GLY A 238 -3.02 -7.26 -13.15
CA GLY A 238 -1.98 -6.43 -12.55
C GLY A 238 -2.55 -5.39 -11.58
N ASP A 239 -3.71 -4.82 -11.87
CA ASP A 239 -4.36 -3.85 -10.99
C ASP A 239 -4.81 -4.51 -9.68
N ILE A 240 -5.39 -5.72 -9.76
CA ILE A 240 -5.76 -6.50 -8.57
C ILE A 240 -4.52 -6.78 -7.72
N PHE A 241 -3.44 -7.25 -8.34
CA PHE A 241 -2.21 -7.54 -7.61
C PHE A 241 -1.64 -6.29 -6.91
N ASN A 242 -1.56 -5.16 -7.62
CA ASN A 242 -1.07 -3.90 -7.06
C ASN A 242 -1.95 -3.43 -5.90
N MET A 243 -3.28 -3.49 -6.03
CA MET A 243 -4.20 -3.10 -4.95
C MET A 243 -4.08 -4.02 -3.74
N VAL A 244 -3.95 -5.33 -3.95
CA VAL A 244 -3.74 -6.32 -2.88
C VAL A 244 -2.41 -6.04 -2.18
N GLU A 245 -1.34 -5.73 -2.91
CA GLU A 245 -0.04 -5.37 -2.32
C GLU A 245 -0.16 -4.09 -1.47
N SER A 246 -0.74 -3.02 -2.02
CA SER A 246 -0.94 -1.74 -1.33
C SER A 246 -1.77 -1.91 -0.06
N VAL A 247 -2.91 -2.61 -0.12
CA VAL A 247 -3.77 -2.76 1.07
C VAL A 247 -3.14 -3.68 2.12
N ASN A 248 -2.31 -4.67 1.73
CA ASN A 248 -1.64 -5.51 2.72
C ASN A 248 -0.63 -4.73 3.58
N TRP A 249 0.06 -3.75 2.98
CA TRP A 249 0.88 -2.82 3.74
C TRP A 249 0.05 -1.99 4.72
N LEU A 250 -1.11 -1.48 4.29
CA LEU A 250 -2.03 -0.73 5.16
C LEU A 250 -2.70 -1.59 6.23
N LEU A 251 -2.99 -2.86 5.95
CA LEU A 251 -3.50 -3.83 6.94
C LEU A 251 -2.42 -4.16 7.98
N HIS A 252 -1.16 -4.27 7.57
CA HIS A 252 -0.06 -4.43 8.51
C HIS A 252 0.07 -3.19 9.43
N ALA A 253 0.00 -2.00 8.87
CA ALA A 253 -0.04 -0.77 9.65
C ALA A 253 -1.23 -0.75 10.62
N SER A 254 -2.41 -1.13 10.14
CA SER A 254 -3.64 -1.20 10.94
C SER A 254 -3.55 -2.19 12.09
N ASP A 255 -2.90 -3.36 11.92
CA ASP A 255 -2.66 -4.32 13.01
C ASP A 255 -1.80 -3.68 14.12
N ARG A 256 -0.75 -2.96 13.75
CA ARG A 256 0.13 -2.27 14.72
C ARG A 256 -0.59 -1.14 15.44
N LEU A 257 -1.37 -0.35 14.72
CA LEU A 257 -2.19 0.74 15.28
C LEU A 257 -3.32 0.20 16.16
N ALA A 258 -4.00 -0.87 15.75
CA ALA A 258 -5.01 -1.54 16.56
C ALA A 258 -4.42 -2.04 17.88
N GLY A 259 -3.20 -2.56 17.88
CA GLY A 259 -2.51 -2.95 19.12
C GLY A 259 -2.36 -1.80 20.15
N MET A 260 -2.23 -0.56 19.69
CA MET A 260 -2.08 0.63 20.54
C MET A 260 -3.43 1.25 20.93
N PHE A 261 -4.35 1.39 19.98
CA PHE A 261 -5.57 2.20 20.16
C PHE A 261 -6.87 1.39 20.23
N ALA A 262 -6.93 0.23 19.57
CA ALA A 262 -8.12 -0.61 19.53
C ALA A 262 -7.78 -2.11 19.73
N PRO A 263 -7.22 -2.52 20.89
CA PRO A 263 -6.76 -3.89 21.09
C PRO A 263 -7.86 -4.95 20.89
N ARG A 264 -9.13 -4.56 21.08
CA ARG A 264 -10.31 -5.39 20.81
C ARG A 264 -10.41 -5.89 19.37
N PHE A 265 -9.83 -5.17 18.40
CA PHE A 265 -9.85 -5.51 16.97
C PHE A 265 -8.53 -6.07 16.46
N ALA A 266 -7.45 -6.02 17.24
CA ALA A 266 -6.11 -6.38 16.79
C ALA A 266 -6.02 -7.83 16.26
N ARG A 267 -6.75 -8.76 16.87
CA ARG A 267 -6.81 -10.15 16.38
C ARG A 267 -7.48 -10.24 15.02
N ASP A 268 -8.66 -9.65 14.88
CA ASP A 268 -9.45 -9.73 13.65
C ASP A 268 -8.75 -9.05 12.47
N VAL A 269 -8.12 -7.89 12.72
CA VAL A 269 -7.29 -7.17 11.73
C VAL A 269 -6.11 -8.04 11.28
N ARG A 270 -5.40 -8.67 12.23
CA ARG A 270 -4.25 -9.54 11.92
C ARG A 270 -4.66 -10.77 11.10
N GLU A 271 -5.74 -11.43 11.50
CA GLU A 271 -6.29 -12.58 10.75
C GLU A 271 -6.75 -12.15 9.36
N TYR A 272 -7.42 -11.00 9.24
CA TYR A 272 -7.87 -10.48 7.96
C TYR A 272 -6.72 -10.07 7.05
N GLY A 273 -5.62 -9.54 7.59
CA GLY A 273 -4.38 -9.30 6.84
C GLY A 273 -3.85 -10.55 6.15
N VAL A 274 -3.90 -11.71 6.82
CA VAL A 274 -3.51 -13.00 6.21
C VAL A 274 -4.52 -13.42 5.14
N CYS A 275 -5.83 -13.28 5.42
CA CYS A 275 -6.88 -13.53 4.43
C CYS A 275 -6.68 -12.70 3.15
N MET A 276 -6.42 -11.40 3.30
CA MET A 276 -6.21 -10.48 2.18
C MET A 276 -4.95 -10.84 1.39
N LYS A 277 -3.84 -11.11 2.06
CA LYS A 277 -2.58 -11.53 1.41
C LYS A 277 -2.75 -12.74 0.50
N HIS A 278 -3.54 -13.72 0.94
CA HIS A 278 -3.71 -14.97 0.22
C HIS A 278 -5.00 -15.02 -0.62
N GLY A 279 -5.89 -14.03 -0.50
CA GLY A 279 -7.19 -14.00 -1.15
C GLY A 279 -8.15 -15.08 -0.67
N VAL A 280 -8.16 -15.38 0.64
CA VAL A 280 -8.92 -16.50 1.21
C VAL A 280 -9.84 -16.09 2.34
N LYS A 281 -10.92 -16.86 2.53
CA LYS A 281 -11.78 -16.75 3.71
C LYS A 281 -11.06 -17.24 4.97
N ARG A 282 -11.54 -16.79 6.14
CA ARG A 282 -10.95 -17.12 7.46
C ARG A 282 -10.78 -18.62 7.71
N GLU A 283 -11.69 -19.46 7.20
CA GLU A 283 -11.64 -20.91 7.37
C GLU A 283 -10.41 -21.57 6.72
N LEU A 284 -9.75 -20.90 5.78
CA LEU A 284 -8.52 -21.39 5.13
C LEU A 284 -7.23 -20.92 5.80
N LEU A 285 -7.32 -20.06 6.82
CA LEU A 285 -6.15 -19.52 7.54
C LEU A 285 -5.15 -20.58 8.02
N PRO A 286 -5.58 -21.76 8.55
CA PRO A 286 -4.64 -22.79 8.96
C PRO A 286 -3.78 -23.33 7.81
N LEU A 287 -4.33 -23.39 6.59
CA LEU A 287 -3.68 -24.00 5.42
C LEU A 287 -2.77 -23.02 4.67
N VAL A 288 -3.19 -21.76 4.49
CA VAL A 288 -2.43 -20.78 3.69
C VAL A 288 -1.15 -20.29 4.34
N ARG A 289 -0.93 -20.62 5.62
CA ARG A 289 0.35 -20.38 6.32
C ARG A 289 1.48 -21.27 5.80
N LEU A 290 1.15 -22.42 5.21
CA LEU A 290 2.12 -23.34 4.62
C LEU A 290 2.66 -22.77 3.31
N LYS A 291 3.96 -22.92 3.07
CA LYS A 291 4.54 -22.46 1.81
C LYS A 291 3.94 -23.25 0.65
N HIS A 292 3.86 -22.60 -0.50
CA HIS A 292 3.32 -23.18 -1.74
C HIS A 292 1.81 -23.51 -1.74
N ILE A 293 1.08 -23.24 -0.65
CA ILE A 293 -0.38 -23.32 -0.61
C ILE A 293 -0.99 -21.93 -0.84
N GLY A 294 -1.38 -21.67 -2.09
CA GLY A 294 -2.18 -20.49 -2.46
C GLY A 294 -3.69 -20.75 -2.36
N ARG A 295 -4.49 -19.71 -2.63
CA ARG A 295 -5.96 -19.70 -2.64
C ARG A 295 -6.62 -20.97 -3.18
N VAL A 296 -6.31 -21.31 -4.43
CA VAL A 296 -6.93 -22.44 -5.14
C VAL A 296 -6.60 -23.77 -4.46
N ARG A 297 -5.36 -23.95 -4.03
CA ARG A 297 -4.91 -25.19 -3.37
C ARG A 297 -5.49 -25.34 -1.98
N ALA A 298 -5.54 -24.26 -1.20
CA ALA A 298 -6.18 -24.25 0.11
C ALA A 298 -7.66 -24.63 0.01
N ARG A 299 -8.39 -24.03 -0.94
CA ARG A 299 -9.80 -24.35 -1.19
C ARG A 299 -10.00 -25.81 -1.63
N SER A 300 -9.14 -26.32 -2.51
CA SER A 300 -9.19 -27.72 -2.93
C SER A 300 -8.94 -28.70 -1.78
N LEU A 301 -7.98 -28.41 -0.89
CA LEU A 301 -7.75 -29.23 0.32
C LEU A 301 -8.98 -29.22 1.23
N PHE A 302 -9.53 -28.03 1.50
CA PHE A 302 -10.70 -27.86 2.35
C PHE A 302 -11.91 -28.65 1.84
N HIS A 303 -12.21 -28.58 0.53
CA HIS A 303 -13.28 -29.38 -0.08
C HIS A 303 -13.06 -30.89 0.00
N ASN A 304 -11.81 -31.34 0.16
CA ASN A 304 -11.47 -32.75 0.32
C ASN A 304 -11.36 -33.18 1.81
N GLY A 305 -11.86 -32.35 2.72
CA GLY A 305 -11.89 -32.60 4.16
C GLY A 305 -10.53 -32.47 4.85
N ILE A 306 -9.58 -31.75 4.24
CA ILE A 306 -8.29 -31.43 4.85
C ILE A 306 -8.32 -29.93 5.16
N THR A 307 -8.52 -29.59 6.42
CA THR A 307 -8.76 -28.23 6.90
C THR A 307 -7.60 -27.69 7.74
N THR A 308 -6.77 -28.57 8.30
CA THR A 308 -5.60 -28.17 9.11
C THR A 308 -4.29 -28.80 8.64
N PRO A 309 -3.13 -28.21 9.00
CA PRO A 309 -1.82 -28.81 8.75
C PRO A 309 -1.66 -30.23 9.34
N GLU A 310 -2.26 -30.50 10.50
CA GLU A 310 -2.19 -31.81 11.15
C GLU A 310 -2.99 -32.86 10.38
N GLU A 311 -4.15 -32.49 9.84
CA GLU A 311 -4.94 -33.36 8.95
C GLU A 311 -4.19 -33.62 7.65
N LEU A 312 -3.49 -32.61 7.13
CA LEU A 312 -2.66 -32.73 5.93
C LEU A 312 -1.48 -33.68 6.15
N LYS A 313 -0.82 -33.61 7.31
CA LYS A 313 0.28 -34.51 7.70
C LYS A 313 -0.18 -35.96 7.84
N LYS A 314 -1.41 -36.19 8.32
CA LYS A 314 -2.00 -37.53 8.48
C LYS A 314 -2.61 -38.09 7.20
N ALA A 315 -2.89 -37.25 6.20
CA ALA A 315 -3.50 -37.67 4.96
C ALA A 315 -2.53 -38.56 4.15
N GLU A 316 -3.09 -39.55 3.45
CA GLU A 316 -2.30 -40.41 2.59
C GLU A 316 -1.61 -39.60 1.48
N SER A 317 -0.30 -39.80 1.29
CA SER A 317 0.49 -39.07 0.29
C SER A 317 -0.10 -39.15 -1.12
N GLY A 318 -0.74 -40.26 -1.48
CA GLY A 318 -1.47 -40.43 -2.73
C GLY A 318 -2.65 -39.46 -2.87
N LYS A 319 -3.46 -39.31 -1.81
CA LYS A 319 -4.59 -38.38 -1.75
C LYS A 319 -4.11 -36.92 -1.86
N VAL A 320 -3.07 -36.56 -1.12
CA VAL A 320 -2.50 -35.19 -1.16
C VAL A 320 -1.91 -34.87 -2.53
N ALA A 321 -1.18 -35.81 -3.14
CA ALA A 321 -0.62 -35.64 -4.48
C ALA A 321 -1.70 -35.51 -5.57
N ALA A 322 -2.85 -36.16 -5.40
CA ALA A 322 -3.99 -36.01 -6.31
C ALA A 322 -4.61 -34.61 -6.24
N ILE A 323 -4.62 -33.98 -5.05
CA ILE A 323 -5.19 -32.64 -4.84
C ILE A 323 -4.21 -31.53 -5.24
N LEU A 324 -2.95 -31.62 -4.80
CA LEU A 324 -1.96 -30.55 -4.94
C LEU A 324 -1.04 -30.70 -6.16
N GLY A 325 -1.00 -31.89 -6.75
CA GLY A 325 0.04 -32.30 -7.70
C GLY A 325 1.29 -32.82 -6.99
N ARG A 326 1.95 -33.82 -7.59
CA ARG A 326 3.06 -34.56 -6.96
C ARG A 326 4.20 -33.68 -6.44
N GLY A 327 4.63 -32.69 -7.23
CA GLY A 327 5.75 -31.82 -6.86
C GLY A 327 5.45 -30.94 -5.65
N VAL A 328 4.27 -30.31 -5.62
CA VAL A 328 3.85 -29.42 -4.52
C VAL A 328 3.54 -30.24 -3.27
N ALA A 329 2.87 -31.39 -3.41
CA ALA A 329 2.62 -32.29 -2.30
C ALA A 329 3.93 -32.72 -1.60
N ALA A 330 4.96 -33.08 -2.38
CA ALA A 330 6.26 -33.43 -1.81
C ALA A 330 6.95 -32.26 -1.09
N GLN A 331 6.81 -31.03 -1.59
CA GLN A 331 7.36 -29.83 -0.94
C GLN A 331 6.65 -29.53 0.38
N VAL A 332 5.31 -29.55 0.39
CA VAL A 332 4.50 -29.27 1.58
C VAL A 332 4.70 -30.34 2.66
N MET A 333 4.74 -31.63 2.28
CA MET A 333 4.98 -32.71 3.24
C MET A 333 6.40 -32.67 3.83
N ARG A 334 7.39 -32.15 3.08
CA ARG A 334 8.74 -31.95 3.60
C ARG A 334 8.77 -30.83 4.66
N GLU A 335 8.12 -29.71 4.38
CA GLU A 335 7.98 -28.60 5.34
C GLU A 335 7.33 -29.07 6.65
N LEU A 336 6.24 -29.85 6.56
CA LEU A 336 5.56 -30.42 7.74
C LEU A 336 6.38 -31.48 8.51
N GLY A 337 7.44 -32.01 7.90
CA GLY A 337 8.37 -32.95 8.53
C GLY A 337 9.57 -32.26 9.20
N GLU A 338 10.02 -31.12 8.68
CA GLU A 338 11.17 -30.35 9.20
C GLU A 338 10.84 -29.56 10.48
N ASP A 339 9.56 -29.19 10.70
CA ASP A 339 9.11 -28.48 11.92
C ASP A 339 9.20 -29.32 13.21
N GLU A 340 9.40 -30.65 13.14
CA GLU A 340 9.61 -31.49 14.33
C GLU A 340 11.09 -31.56 14.76
N ASP A 341 12.05 -31.49 13.83
CA ASP A 341 13.48 -31.59 14.15
C ASP A 341 14.07 -30.30 14.76
N THR A 342 13.32 -29.19 14.71
CA THR A 342 13.75 -27.89 15.26
C THR A 342 13.16 -27.57 16.64
N ASN A 343 12.34 -28.45 17.22
CA ASN A 343 11.72 -28.21 18.53
C ASN A 343 12.44 -28.88 19.72
N GLU A 344 13.67 -29.37 19.54
CA GLU A 344 14.58 -29.74 20.63
C GLU A 344 15.77 -28.76 20.78
N LYS A 345 15.72 -28.01 21.88
CA LYS A 345 16.73 -27.13 22.52
C LYS A 345 16.85 -25.69 22.00
N PRO A 346 16.75 -24.67 22.88
CA PRO A 346 17.21 -23.32 22.58
C PRO A 346 18.74 -23.33 22.56
N SER A 347 19.31 -23.34 21.35
CA SER A 347 20.72 -23.04 21.15
C SER A 347 20.96 -21.55 21.40
N ALA A 348 22.01 -21.25 22.15
CA ALA A 348 22.37 -19.94 22.66
C ALA A 348 22.50 -18.88 21.54
N ALA A 349 22.14 -17.66 21.90
CA ALA A 349 22.24 -16.47 21.08
C ALA A 349 23.60 -16.33 20.37
N VAL A 350 23.57 -16.32 19.04
CA VAL A 350 24.65 -15.74 18.24
C VAL A 350 24.20 -14.31 17.93
N GLY A 351 24.88 -13.36 18.59
CA GLY A 351 24.65 -11.93 18.42
C GLY A 351 24.77 -11.51 16.95
N GLN A 352 23.86 -10.64 16.56
CA GLN A 352 23.90 -9.92 15.29
C GLN A 352 25.28 -9.25 15.12
N ALA A 353 25.99 -9.59 14.05
CA ALA A 353 27.20 -8.87 13.66
C ALA A 353 26.81 -7.45 13.26
N THR A 354 27.23 -6.48 14.07
CA THR A 354 27.18 -5.06 13.73
C THR A 354 28.20 -4.78 12.61
N LEU A 355 27.84 -3.83 11.74
CA LEU A 355 28.55 -3.34 10.55
C LEU A 355 29.90 -2.62 10.85
N SER A 356 30.68 -3.12 11.80
CA SER A 356 31.90 -2.46 12.31
C SER A 356 33.16 -3.35 12.34
N SER A 357 33.17 -4.53 11.73
CA SER A 357 34.32 -5.45 11.75
C SER A 357 34.95 -5.70 10.38
N PHE A 358 35.33 -4.64 9.66
CA PHE A 358 36.32 -4.73 8.58
C PHE A 358 37.41 -3.68 8.78
N GLY A 359 38.46 -4.11 9.47
CA GLY A 359 39.69 -3.38 9.66
C GLY A 359 40.58 -4.15 10.61
N GLU A 360 41.78 -4.48 10.16
CA GLU A 360 42.90 -5.09 10.90
C GLU A 360 42.89 -6.63 10.99
N ASP A 361 43.56 -7.24 10.02
CA ASP A 361 44.73 -8.11 10.22
C ASP A 361 45.26 -8.47 8.81
N GLY A 362 46.52 -8.30 8.43
CA GLY A 362 47.77 -8.10 9.16
C GLY A 362 48.87 -8.69 8.28
N GLN A 363 50.11 -8.25 8.48
CA GLN A 363 51.32 -8.75 7.82
C GLN A 363 51.52 -10.26 7.89
#